data_AF-A0AAV1T389-F1
#
_entry.id   AF-A0AAV1T389-F1
#
_cell.length_a   1.000
_cell.length_b   1.000
_cell.length_c   1.000
_cell.angle_alpha   90.00
_cell.angle_beta   90.00
_cell.angle_gamma   90.00
#
_symmetry.space_group_name_H-M   'P 1'
#
loop_
_entity.id
_entity.type
_entity.pdbx_description
1 polymer ?
#
loop_
_entity_poly.entity_id
_entity_poly.type
_entity_poly.pdbx_seq_one_letter_code
_entity_poly.pdbx_strand_id
1 'polypeptide(L)'
;MAPLVKSSETRSNKSYSTSGYNAKKRPAANGDDGKKSFMDQKLAKKQRKMQRPHYEMVTRAKEIWNVIRENKVDKNKRATLVDELFLLVKGKIHDVAAKHDASRVIQSLMQYGRPEHRSQIVLEMKDHLIEAAKMQYGCFLVQKMICYGSAADRAVIVKCLTGHVVQVGTHNIAANVLEYAQEFLKPSQLTALRLEFYGREFAYFRSESKHNLADIIAAHPEKKVDVLQHLSSILNRMVDKQLLGLAFVQSLLWEYLCNAEYDYVMLMVGNVRDAALALLATRNGARVVNMCISLGTAKDRKRIIKTLKDKVLDACNHPSGYLVIMRILDVVDDSVLAQKSILAEMNDALFSIAMHPGGRKVLLQLLSPLNTKYLSLDDLTLLEPPMLRSPEDSTVMIVNYKKDPDARRRELLKGLLPKLEEMCIANVADLMRSKEGRDVIVEVAKHSESTELADSVIAAVLAEEAEPLYTDANGHFALRRLIMETRMTEPLLTAVAEQLPNWATSNRGSFVVLAFLEAERAPKNVTDVVKKALEPAMRELKKLADTQKGTELLLEKLG
;
A
#
# COMPACT_ATOMS: atom_id res chain seq x y z
N MET A 1 -59.75 -4.75 -35.40
CA MET A 1 -60.90 -5.13 -34.55
C MET A 1 -60.41 -5.24 -33.10
N ALA A 2 -61.05 -4.47 -32.24
CA ALA A 2 -60.92 -4.38 -30.77
C ALA A 2 -61.26 -5.69 -30.03
N PRO A 3 -61.10 -5.83 -28.69
CA PRO A 3 -60.15 -5.17 -27.75
C PRO A 3 -59.75 -6.00 -26.47
N LEU A 4 -59.04 -5.32 -25.53
CA LEU A 4 -58.90 -5.56 -24.05
C LEU A 4 -58.00 -6.76 -23.63
N VAL A 5 -57.06 -6.68 -22.68
CA VAL A 5 -57.07 -6.08 -21.33
C VAL A 5 -55.64 -5.65 -20.93
N LYS A 6 -55.51 -4.50 -20.27
CA LYS A 6 -54.28 -4.03 -19.60
C LYS A 6 -54.17 -4.69 -18.21
N SER A 7 -53.04 -5.35 -17.93
CA SER A 7 -52.57 -5.59 -16.55
C SER A 7 -51.10 -5.16 -16.44
N SER A 8 -50.88 -4.13 -15.64
CA SER A 8 -49.58 -3.57 -15.29
C SER A 8 -48.82 -4.50 -14.35
N GLU A 9 -47.85 -5.25 -14.87
CA GLU A 9 -46.86 -5.93 -14.04
C GLU A 9 -45.66 -5.00 -13.82
N THR A 10 -45.70 -4.27 -12.70
CA THR A 10 -44.54 -3.58 -12.14
C THR A 10 -43.53 -4.59 -11.60
N ARG A 11 -42.30 -4.46 -12.10
CA ARG A 11 -41.05 -5.11 -11.67
C ARG A 11 -41.02 -5.38 -10.15
N SER A 12 -40.93 -6.65 -9.76
CA SER A 12 -40.60 -7.05 -8.39
C SER A 12 -39.15 -6.69 -8.07
N ASN A 13 -38.96 -5.65 -7.27
CA ASN A 13 -37.71 -5.40 -6.58
C ASN A 13 -37.50 -6.52 -5.54
N LYS A 14 -36.66 -7.52 -5.84
CA LYS A 14 -36.16 -8.45 -4.82
C LYS A 14 -35.11 -7.72 -3.99
N SER A 15 -35.57 -7.05 -2.94
CA SER A 15 -34.71 -6.63 -1.83
C SER A 15 -34.25 -7.88 -1.08
N TYR A 16 -32.96 -7.93 -0.76
CA TYR A 16 -32.40 -8.92 0.14
C TYR A 16 -33.10 -8.80 1.50
N SER A 17 -33.74 -9.88 1.96
CA SER A 17 -34.33 -9.94 3.30
C SER A 17 -33.22 -9.93 4.34
N THR A 18 -33.04 -8.78 4.99
CA THR A 18 -32.47 -8.70 6.33
C THR A 18 -33.35 -9.52 7.26
N SER A 19 -32.81 -10.62 7.78
CA SER A 19 -33.40 -11.40 8.88
C SER A 19 -33.83 -10.45 9.99
N GLY A 20 -35.14 -10.31 10.16
CA GLY A 20 -35.78 -9.39 11.08
C GLY A 20 -35.39 -9.70 12.53
N TYR A 21 -34.64 -8.79 13.14
CA TYR A 21 -34.79 -8.57 14.58
C TYR A 21 -36.23 -8.12 14.80
N ASN A 22 -37.01 -9.01 15.42
CA ASN A 22 -38.38 -8.76 15.81
C ASN A 22 -38.36 -7.73 16.95
N ALA A 23 -38.21 -6.45 16.61
CA ALA A 23 -38.37 -5.35 17.54
C ALA A 23 -39.85 -5.31 17.92
N LYS A 24 -40.20 -5.97 19.04
CA LYS A 24 -41.48 -5.77 19.72
C LYS A 24 -41.67 -4.26 19.90
N LYS A 25 -42.52 -3.64 19.07
CA LYS A 25 -43.05 -2.30 19.34
C LYS A 25 -43.71 -2.37 20.72
N ARG A 26 -43.07 -1.78 21.73
CA ARG A 26 -43.69 -1.59 23.05
C ARG A 26 -44.87 -0.63 22.90
N PRO A 27 -45.97 -0.83 23.64
CA PRO A 27 -47.07 0.13 23.65
C PRO A 27 -46.53 1.48 24.12
N ALA A 28 -46.96 2.56 23.48
CA ALA A 28 -46.66 3.91 23.93
C ALA A 28 -47.32 4.12 25.31
N ALA A 29 -46.53 4.12 26.37
CA ALA A 29 -46.99 4.53 27.69
C ALA A 29 -47.12 6.06 27.68
N ASN A 30 -48.35 6.55 27.58
CA ASN A 30 -48.69 7.94 27.84
C ASN A 30 -48.59 8.23 29.35
N GLY A 31 -47.99 9.36 29.74
CA GLY A 31 -48.08 9.89 31.11
C GLY A 31 -46.98 9.45 32.09
N ASP A 32 -47.04 10.03 33.29
CA ASP A 32 -46.06 10.05 34.39
C ASP A 32 -45.43 8.67 34.74
N ASP A 33 -46.11 7.57 34.43
CA ASP A 33 -45.65 6.19 34.62
C ASP A 33 -44.43 5.81 33.73
N GLY A 34 -44.31 6.38 32.54
CA GLY A 34 -43.13 6.20 31.69
C GLY A 34 -41.88 6.87 32.26
N LYS A 35 -42.05 8.02 32.94
CA LYS A 35 -40.98 8.74 33.63
C LYS A 35 -40.58 8.04 34.93
N LYS A 36 -41.54 7.54 35.71
CA LYS A 36 -41.28 6.66 36.87
C LYS A 36 -40.53 5.40 36.45
N SER A 37 -40.97 4.69 35.42
CA SER A 37 -40.30 3.48 34.92
C SER A 37 -38.85 3.72 34.46
N PHE A 38 -38.57 4.87 33.83
CA PHE A 38 -37.21 5.27 33.46
C PHE A 38 -36.35 5.63 34.67
N MET A 39 -36.90 6.37 35.64
CA MET A 39 -36.23 6.75 36.88
C MET A 39 -35.94 5.52 37.75
N ASP A 40 -36.86 4.57 37.83
CA ASP A 40 -36.72 3.30 38.54
C ASP A 40 -35.66 2.41 37.89
N GLN A 41 -35.63 2.34 36.55
CA GLN A 41 -34.53 1.66 35.83
C GLN A 41 -33.18 2.34 36.08
N LYS A 42 -33.14 3.68 36.14
CA LYS A 42 -31.91 4.45 36.41
C LYS A 42 -31.43 4.23 37.85
N LEU A 43 -32.34 4.21 38.82
CA LEU A 43 -32.07 3.91 40.23
C LEU A 43 -31.61 2.47 40.42
N ALA A 44 -32.31 1.49 39.83
CA ALA A 44 -31.92 0.08 39.87
C ALA A 44 -30.55 -0.14 39.20
N LYS A 45 -30.25 0.54 38.09
CA LYS A 45 -28.93 0.49 37.45
C LYS A 45 -27.85 1.12 38.32
N LYS A 46 -28.16 2.17 39.08
CA LYS A 46 -27.25 2.80 40.05
C LYS A 46 -26.99 1.87 41.24
N GLN A 47 -28.03 1.28 41.83
CA GLN A 47 -27.93 0.31 42.92
C GLN A 47 -27.10 -0.92 42.51
N ARG A 48 -27.35 -1.49 41.32
CA ARG A 48 -26.55 -2.60 40.76
C ARG A 48 -25.09 -2.22 40.50
N LYS A 49 -24.78 -0.95 40.25
CA LYS A 49 -23.39 -0.47 40.11
C LYS A 49 -22.71 -0.34 41.48
N MET A 50 -23.42 0.17 42.48
CA MET A 50 -22.90 0.34 43.85
C MET A 50 -22.56 -0.99 44.52
N GLN A 51 -23.25 -2.07 44.16
CA GLN A 51 -22.96 -3.43 44.62
C GLN A 51 -21.75 -4.09 43.94
N ARG A 52 -21.09 -3.44 42.97
CA ARG A 52 -19.92 -4.02 42.30
C ARG A 52 -18.68 -3.96 43.19
N PRO A 53 -17.77 -4.97 43.12
CA PRO A 53 -16.50 -4.92 43.83
C PRO A 53 -15.73 -3.63 43.53
N HIS A 54 -15.15 -3.00 44.55
CA HIS A 54 -14.34 -1.79 44.43
C HIS A 54 -15.06 -0.60 43.77
N TYR A 55 -16.37 -0.45 43.95
CA TYR A 55 -17.16 0.63 43.34
C TYR A 55 -16.64 2.04 43.67
N GLU A 56 -16.38 2.33 44.94
CA GLU A 56 -15.92 3.66 45.39
C GLU A 56 -14.54 4.00 44.82
N MET A 57 -13.59 3.06 44.93
CA MET A 57 -12.25 3.18 44.33
C MET A 57 -12.33 3.45 42.82
N VAL A 58 -13.14 2.70 42.06
CA VAL A 58 -13.29 2.91 40.61
C VAL A 58 -13.95 4.25 40.30
N THR A 59 -14.87 4.72 41.14
CA THR A 59 -15.50 6.03 40.97
C THR A 59 -14.47 7.14 41.15
N ARG A 60 -13.68 7.08 42.23
CA ARG A 60 -12.58 8.02 42.47
C ARG A 60 -11.54 7.97 41.35
N ALA A 61 -11.17 6.77 40.90
CA ALA A 61 -10.22 6.58 39.81
C ALA A 61 -10.70 7.24 38.50
N LYS A 62 -12.01 7.21 38.23
CA LYS A 62 -12.61 7.90 37.07
C LYS A 62 -12.62 9.41 37.20
N GLU A 63 -12.83 9.95 38.40
CA GLU A 63 -12.74 11.38 38.65
C GLU A 63 -11.33 11.90 38.35
N ILE A 64 -10.30 11.21 38.86
CA ILE A 64 -8.92 11.56 38.59
C ILE A 64 -8.62 11.41 37.09
N TRP A 65 -9.06 10.31 36.48
CA TRP A 65 -8.91 10.06 35.04
C TRP A 65 -9.50 11.17 34.17
N ASN A 66 -10.68 11.69 34.52
CA ASN A 66 -11.34 12.77 33.78
C ASN A 66 -10.49 14.04 33.75
N VAL A 67 -9.72 14.31 34.80
CA VAL A 67 -8.78 15.43 34.84
C VAL A 67 -7.52 15.11 34.03
N ILE A 68 -6.81 14.02 34.34
CA ILE A 68 -5.46 13.78 33.76
C ILE A 68 -5.46 13.62 32.23
N ARG A 69 -6.58 13.17 31.64
CA ARG A 69 -6.74 12.98 30.19
C ARG A 69 -6.92 14.29 29.41
N GLU A 70 -7.23 15.40 30.08
CA GLU A 70 -7.39 16.69 29.42
C GLU A 70 -6.03 17.23 28.96
N ASN A 71 -6.00 17.82 27.76
CA ASN A 71 -4.77 18.32 27.15
C ASN A 71 -4.17 19.50 27.92
N LYS A 72 -5.01 20.34 28.55
CA LYS A 72 -4.63 21.62 29.17
C LYS A 72 -4.26 21.53 30.66
N VAL A 73 -4.06 20.32 31.21
CA VAL A 73 -3.67 20.17 32.61
C VAL A 73 -2.20 20.50 32.80
N ASP A 74 -1.91 21.27 33.86
CA ASP A 74 -0.56 21.54 34.32
C ASP A 74 0.25 20.24 34.54
N LYS A 75 1.54 20.26 34.20
CA LYS A 75 2.40 19.06 34.23
C LYS A 75 2.59 18.53 35.65
N ASN A 76 2.81 19.40 36.62
CA ASN A 76 3.03 19.01 38.01
C ASN A 76 1.73 18.46 38.61
N LYS A 77 0.61 19.15 38.36
CA LYS A 77 -0.72 18.68 38.76
C LYS A 77 -1.04 17.31 38.16
N ARG A 78 -0.76 17.10 36.87
CA ARG A 78 -0.97 15.79 36.22
C ARG A 78 -0.10 14.71 36.87
N ALA A 79 1.18 14.99 37.14
CA ALA A 79 2.08 14.03 37.77
C ALA A 79 1.57 13.58 39.15
N THR A 80 1.19 14.53 40.01
CA THR A 80 0.63 14.22 41.35
C THR A 80 -0.64 13.38 41.26
N LEU A 81 -1.57 13.74 40.37
CA LEU A 81 -2.81 12.99 40.17
C LEU A 81 -2.56 11.59 39.60
N VAL A 82 -1.55 11.43 38.76
CA VAL A 82 -1.15 10.12 38.23
C VAL A 82 -0.56 9.23 39.33
N ASP A 83 0.23 9.78 40.26
CA ASP A 83 0.72 9.02 41.42
C ASP A 83 -0.44 8.61 42.34
N GLU A 84 -1.34 9.54 42.66
CA GLU A 84 -2.55 9.26 43.46
C GLU A 84 -3.38 8.16 42.80
N LEU A 85 -3.61 8.27 41.50
CA LEU A 85 -4.36 7.29 40.73
C LEU A 85 -3.69 5.92 40.74
N PHE A 86 -2.37 5.87 40.57
CA PHE A 86 -1.61 4.62 40.60
C PHE A 86 -1.70 3.95 41.97
N LEU A 87 -1.47 4.69 43.06
CA LEU A 87 -1.59 4.18 44.42
C LEU A 87 -2.99 3.64 44.72
N LEU A 88 -4.02 4.33 44.23
CA LEU A 88 -5.42 3.94 44.41
C LEU A 88 -5.76 2.59 43.78
N VAL A 89 -5.17 2.25 42.63
CA VAL A 89 -5.49 1.03 41.87
C VAL A 89 -4.45 -0.09 42.01
N LYS A 90 -3.30 0.19 42.64
CA LYS A 90 -2.21 -0.78 42.85
C LYS A 90 -2.72 -2.04 43.56
N GLY A 91 -2.31 -3.21 43.07
CA GLY A 91 -2.78 -4.51 43.55
C GLY A 91 -4.20 -4.89 43.09
N LYS A 92 -4.86 -4.02 42.31
CA LYS A 92 -6.22 -4.21 41.74
C LYS A 92 -6.27 -3.86 40.25
N ILE A 93 -5.12 -3.79 39.60
CA ILE A 93 -5.00 -3.32 38.21
C ILE A 93 -5.81 -4.20 37.26
N HIS A 94 -5.70 -5.52 37.40
CA HIS A 94 -6.49 -6.48 36.62
C HIS A 94 -8.00 -6.25 36.79
N ASP A 95 -8.48 -6.15 38.02
CA ASP A 95 -9.92 -5.98 38.33
C ASP A 95 -10.48 -4.66 37.79
N VAL A 96 -9.66 -3.60 37.78
CA VAL A 96 -10.03 -2.31 37.18
C VAL A 96 -9.99 -2.38 35.65
N ALA A 97 -8.98 -3.04 35.08
CA ALA A 97 -8.81 -3.20 33.64
C ALA A 97 -9.91 -4.06 32.99
N ALA A 98 -10.36 -5.11 33.68
CA ALA A 98 -11.42 -6.00 33.23
C ALA A 98 -12.79 -5.31 33.18
N LYS A 99 -12.98 -4.20 33.90
CA LYS A 99 -14.22 -3.41 33.87
C LYS A 99 -14.30 -2.58 32.60
N HIS A 100 -15.36 -2.83 31.82
CA HIS A 100 -15.67 -2.12 30.56
C HIS A 100 -15.57 -0.58 30.66
N ASP A 101 -16.00 0.01 31.78
CA ASP A 101 -16.03 1.46 31.95
C ASP A 101 -14.79 2.04 32.66
N ALA A 102 -13.81 1.20 33.06
CA ALA A 102 -12.64 1.62 33.81
C ALA A 102 -11.29 1.22 33.19
N SER A 103 -11.25 0.40 32.14
CA SER A 103 -10.01 0.04 31.42
C SER A 103 -9.18 1.23 30.95
N ARG A 104 -9.85 2.32 30.53
CA ARG A 104 -9.21 3.57 30.11
C ARG A 104 -8.40 4.25 31.21
N VAL A 105 -8.77 4.03 32.48
CA VAL A 105 -8.03 4.55 33.63
C VAL A 105 -6.62 3.97 33.64
N ILE A 106 -6.50 2.65 33.52
CA ILE A 106 -5.21 1.95 33.51
C ILE A 106 -4.42 2.28 32.23
N GLN A 107 -5.09 2.40 31.08
CA GLN A 107 -4.44 2.84 29.84
C GLN A 107 -3.82 4.25 29.97
N SER A 108 -4.50 5.18 30.66
CA SER A 108 -3.95 6.51 30.95
C SER A 108 -2.79 6.46 31.93
N LEU A 109 -2.78 5.53 32.89
CA LEU A 109 -1.61 5.29 33.73
C LEU A 109 -0.40 4.79 32.92
N MET A 110 -0.61 3.94 31.92
CA MET A 110 0.48 3.56 31.01
C MET A 110 1.03 4.75 30.22
N GLN A 111 0.16 5.67 29.80
CA GLN A 111 0.53 6.83 28.98
C GLN A 111 1.24 7.94 29.77
N TYR A 112 0.73 8.27 30.96
CA TYR A 112 1.20 9.42 31.76
C TYR A 112 2.01 9.00 32.99
N GLY A 113 2.00 7.73 33.36
CA GLY A 113 2.77 7.18 34.47
C GLY A 113 4.27 7.25 34.25
N ARG A 114 5.00 7.30 35.36
CA ARG A 114 6.46 7.17 35.41
C ARG A 114 6.87 5.73 35.07
N PRO A 115 8.14 5.47 34.72
CA PRO A 115 8.61 4.12 34.39
C PRO A 115 8.23 3.06 35.44
N GLU A 116 8.31 3.40 36.72
CA GLU A 116 8.01 2.49 37.85
C GLU A 116 6.53 2.08 37.86
N HIS A 117 5.62 3.02 37.56
CA HIS A 117 4.18 2.72 37.46
C HIS A 117 3.92 1.73 36.33
N ARG A 118 4.58 1.93 35.18
CA ARG A 118 4.41 1.10 33.99
C ARG A 118 4.92 -0.32 34.23
N SER A 119 6.11 -0.45 34.81
CA SER A 119 6.67 -1.75 35.15
C SER A 119 5.82 -2.50 36.18
N GLN A 120 5.26 -1.79 37.18
CA GLN A 120 4.35 -2.42 38.13
C GLN A 120 3.03 -2.85 37.48
N ILE A 121 2.45 -2.05 36.57
CA ILE A 121 1.27 -2.44 35.79
C ILE A 121 1.56 -3.71 35.00
N VAL A 122 2.70 -3.78 34.33
CA VAL A 122 3.11 -4.96 33.54
C VAL A 122 3.27 -6.19 34.44
N LEU A 123 3.90 -6.02 35.61
CA LEU A 123 4.09 -7.10 36.58
C LEU A 123 2.76 -7.65 37.11
N GLU A 124 1.80 -6.79 37.46
CA GLU A 124 0.47 -7.20 37.93
C GLU A 124 -0.40 -7.83 36.84
N MET A 125 -0.20 -7.42 35.58
CA MET A 125 -0.98 -7.92 34.45
C MET A 125 -0.39 -9.19 33.81
N LYS A 126 0.85 -9.59 34.13
CA LYS A 126 1.58 -10.65 33.40
C LYS A 126 0.83 -11.99 33.33
N ASP A 127 0.14 -12.37 34.40
CA ASP A 127 -0.56 -13.66 34.51
C ASP A 127 -1.95 -13.63 33.84
N HIS A 128 -2.45 -12.42 33.56
CA HIS A 128 -3.73 -12.17 32.89
C HIS A 128 -3.56 -11.64 31.46
N LEU A 129 -2.33 -11.59 30.94
CA LEU A 129 -2.01 -10.89 29.70
C LEU A 129 -2.76 -11.48 28.49
N ILE A 130 -2.82 -12.82 28.39
CA ILE A 130 -3.48 -13.52 27.28
C ILE A 130 -5.01 -13.35 27.35
N GLU A 131 -5.57 -13.36 28.56
CA GLU A 131 -6.99 -13.09 28.78
C GLU A 131 -7.32 -11.66 28.36
N ALA A 132 -6.58 -10.68 28.89
CA ALA A 132 -6.76 -9.27 28.58
C ALA A 132 -6.63 -8.98 27.08
N ALA A 133 -5.67 -9.61 26.38
CA ALA A 133 -5.50 -9.46 24.94
C ALA A 133 -6.74 -9.88 24.13
N LYS A 134 -7.53 -10.84 24.62
CA LYS A 134 -8.75 -11.32 23.95
C LYS A 134 -9.99 -10.48 24.28
N MET A 135 -9.94 -9.67 25.34
CA MET A 135 -11.05 -8.81 25.73
C MET A 135 -11.16 -7.58 24.83
N GLN A 136 -12.40 -7.18 24.50
CA GLN A 136 -12.71 -6.00 23.67
C GLN A 136 -12.02 -4.71 24.15
N TYR A 137 -11.83 -4.55 25.47
CA TYR A 137 -11.18 -3.37 26.05
C TYR A 137 -9.80 -3.65 26.64
N GLY A 138 -9.52 -4.91 27.01
CA GLY A 138 -8.24 -5.32 27.57
C GLY A 138 -7.12 -5.29 26.53
N CYS A 139 -7.43 -5.58 25.26
CA CYS A 139 -6.44 -5.56 24.17
C CYS A 139 -5.73 -4.21 24.05
N PHE A 140 -6.44 -3.10 24.22
CA PHE A 140 -5.87 -1.76 24.21
C PHE A 140 -4.94 -1.51 25.39
N LEU A 141 -5.19 -2.11 26.55
CA LEU A 141 -4.25 -2.03 27.67
C LEU A 141 -2.96 -2.79 27.33
N VAL A 142 -3.06 -4.00 26.76
CA VAL A 142 -1.87 -4.77 26.34
C VAL A 142 -1.07 -4.01 25.28
N GLN A 143 -1.75 -3.38 24.30
CA GLN A 143 -1.12 -2.50 23.33
C GLN A 143 -0.39 -1.32 24.01
N LYS A 144 -1.01 -0.67 25.01
CA LYS A 144 -0.38 0.42 25.76
C LYS A 144 0.81 -0.05 26.60
N MET A 145 0.75 -1.26 27.15
CA MET A 145 1.88 -1.93 27.80
C MET A 145 3.06 -2.12 26.84
N ILE A 146 2.78 -2.57 25.61
CA ILE A 146 3.81 -2.71 24.56
C ILE A 146 4.38 -1.34 24.16
N CYS A 147 3.53 -0.34 23.90
CA CYS A 147 3.95 0.99 23.46
C CYS A 147 4.81 1.71 24.52
N TYR A 148 4.33 1.81 25.77
CA TYR A 148 4.96 2.65 26.79
C TYR A 148 5.89 1.91 27.76
N GLY A 149 5.88 0.58 27.74
CA GLY A 149 6.76 -0.25 28.56
C GLY A 149 8.23 -0.11 28.17
N SER A 150 9.11 -0.29 29.14
CA SER A 150 10.56 -0.36 28.95
C SER A 150 10.96 -1.60 28.13
N ALA A 151 12.23 -1.70 27.75
CA ALA A 151 12.76 -2.90 27.10
C ALA A 151 12.58 -4.17 27.96
N ALA A 152 12.71 -4.05 29.28
CA ALA A 152 12.49 -5.15 30.22
C ALA A 152 11.01 -5.54 30.27
N ASP A 153 10.10 -4.56 30.33
CA ASP A 153 8.65 -4.81 30.31
C ASP A 153 8.22 -5.53 29.03
N ARG A 154 8.72 -5.07 27.87
CA ARG A 154 8.47 -5.73 26.58
C ARG A 154 8.98 -7.17 26.55
N ALA A 155 10.14 -7.44 27.18
CA ALA A 155 10.65 -8.80 27.30
C ALA A 155 9.75 -9.70 28.15
N VAL A 156 9.17 -9.18 29.24
CA VAL A 156 8.16 -9.89 30.05
C VAL A 156 6.91 -10.18 29.21
N ILE A 157 6.41 -9.18 28.48
CA ILE A 157 5.24 -9.34 27.60
C ILE A 157 5.47 -10.41 26.53
N VAL A 158 6.64 -10.40 25.87
CA VAL A 158 7.03 -11.42 24.88
C VAL A 158 7.09 -12.80 25.52
N LYS A 159 7.62 -12.92 26.73
CA LYS A 159 7.64 -14.19 27.47
C LYS A 159 6.24 -14.71 27.77
N CYS A 160 5.29 -13.84 28.14
CA CYS A 160 3.89 -14.23 28.35
C CYS A 160 3.20 -14.67 27.04
N LEU A 161 3.50 -14.00 25.92
CA LEU A 161 2.95 -14.34 24.61
C LEU A 161 3.49 -15.67 24.07
N THR A 162 4.73 -16.02 24.40
CA THR A 162 5.37 -17.26 23.96
C THR A 162 4.58 -18.49 24.43
N GLY A 163 4.29 -19.40 23.50
CA GLY A 163 3.42 -20.58 23.72
C GLY A 163 1.94 -20.31 23.47
N HIS A 164 1.55 -19.05 23.28
CA HIS A 164 0.17 -18.61 23.03
C HIS A 164 0.04 -17.78 21.74
N VAL A 165 1.11 -17.62 20.96
CA VAL A 165 1.12 -16.73 19.79
C VAL A 165 0.10 -17.17 18.76
N VAL A 166 -0.02 -18.46 18.47
CA VAL A 166 -1.03 -18.95 17.50
C VAL A 166 -2.45 -18.69 18.01
N GLN A 167 -2.66 -18.85 19.32
CA GLN A 167 -3.95 -18.60 19.96
C GLN A 167 -4.34 -17.12 19.92
N VAL A 168 -3.38 -16.22 20.13
CA VAL A 168 -3.57 -14.77 20.08
C VAL A 168 -3.75 -14.31 18.62
N GLY A 169 -2.87 -14.76 17.72
CA GLY A 169 -2.84 -14.34 16.31
C GLY A 169 -4.04 -14.81 15.48
N THR A 170 -4.73 -15.87 15.91
CA THR A 170 -5.96 -16.36 15.25
C THR A 170 -7.24 -15.82 15.90
N HIS A 171 -7.16 -14.86 16.82
CA HIS A 171 -8.32 -14.30 17.51
C HIS A 171 -8.70 -12.91 16.97
N ASN A 172 -9.99 -12.68 16.69
CA ASN A 172 -10.48 -11.45 16.02
C ASN A 172 -10.03 -10.14 16.69
N ILE A 173 -9.97 -10.14 18.02
CA ILE A 173 -9.53 -8.99 18.82
C ILE A 173 -8.01 -9.05 19.08
N ALA A 174 -7.54 -10.14 19.71
CA ALA A 174 -6.15 -10.28 20.15
C ALA A 174 -5.10 -10.28 19.03
N ALA A 175 -5.45 -10.63 17.79
CA ALA A 175 -4.51 -10.54 16.66
C ALA A 175 -3.98 -9.11 16.47
N ASN A 176 -4.79 -8.08 16.78
CA ASN A 176 -4.37 -6.69 16.75
C ASN A 176 -3.30 -6.34 17.79
N VAL A 177 -3.12 -7.16 18.83
CA VAL A 177 -2.01 -7.01 19.77
C VAL A 177 -0.69 -7.38 19.10
N LEU A 178 -0.68 -8.47 18.31
CA LEU A 178 0.52 -8.89 17.55
C LEU A 178 0.82 -7.96 16.37
N GLU A 179 -0.22 -7.42 15.73
CA GLU A 179 -0.06 -6.39 14.69
C GLU A 179 0.55 -5.12 15.29
N TYR A 180 -0.01 -4.62 16.39
CA TYR A 180 0.51 -3.43 17.05
C TYR A 180 1.93 -3.65 17.61
N ALA A 181 2.26 -4.89 18.00
CA ALA A 181 3.60 -5.25 18.46
C ALA A 181 4.69 -5.08 17.38
N GLN A 182 4.34 -5.12 16.09
CA GLN A 182 5.31 -4.97 15.00
C GLN A 182 6.05 -3.62 15.05
N GLU A 183 5.40 -2.56 15.57
CA GLU A 183 5.98 -1.21 15.65
C GLU A 183 6.96 -1.04 16.83
N PHE A 184 6.80 -1.81 17.90
CA PHE A 184 7.49 -1.56 19.17
C PHE A 184 8.45 -2.68 19.59
N LEU A 185 8.25 -3.92 19.15
CA LEU A 185 9.14 -5.01 19.51
C LEU A 185 10.39 -5.01 18.62
N LYS A 186 11.50 -5.50 19.17
CA LYS A 186 12.74 -5.69 18.40
C LYS A 186 12.52 -6.74 17.31
N PRO A 187 13.21 -6.67 16.16
CA PRO A 187 13.13 -7.70 15.12
C PRO A 187 13.33 -9.12 15.67
N SER A 188 14.31 -9.32 16.57
CA SER A 188 14.56 -10.64 17.19
C SER A 188 13.39 -11.16 18.05
N GLN A 189 12.65 -10.27 18.71
CA GLN A 189 11.45 -10.63 19.47
C GLN A 189 10.30 -11.02 18.54
N LEU A 190 10.09 -10.26 17.46
CA LEU A 190 9.07 -10.56 16.46
C LEU A 190 9.35 -11.89 15.75
N THR A 191 10.61 -12.15 15.38
CA THR A 191 11.05 -13.44 14.85
C THR A 191 10.76 -14.56 15.84
N ALA A 192 11.10 -14.40 17.12
CA ALA A 192 10.85 -15.42 18.13
C ALA A 192 9.35 -15.75 18.29
N LEU A 193 8.48 -14.73 18.28
CA LEU A 193 7.03 -14.95 18.32
C LEU A 193 6.53 -15.65 17.05
N ARG A 194 7.06 -15.26 15.89
CA ARG A 194 6.66 -15.82 14.59
C ARG A 194 6.93 -17.32 14.50
N LEU A 195 8.03 -17.82 15.07
CA LEU A 195 8.42 -19.24 14.97
C LEU A 195 7.32 -20.21 15.44
N GLU A 196 6.48 -19.80 16.40
CA GLU A 196 5.38 -20.64 16.90
C GLU A 196 4.33 -20.96 15.82
N PHE A 197 4.17 -20.11 14.79
CA PHE A 197 3.26 -20.38 13.68
C PHE A 197 3.72 -21.52 12.78
N TYR A 198 5.01 -21.86 12.80
CA TYR A 198 5.58 -22.98 12.02
C TYR A 198 5.58 -24.29 12.81
N GLY A 199 5.36 -24.24 14.12
CA GLY A 199 5.40 -25.39 15.02
C GLY A 199 5.89 -24.95 16.40
N ARG A 200 5.33 -25.54 17.46
CA ARG A 200 5.68 -25.15 18.83
C ARG A 200 7.14 -25.45 19.15
N GLU A 201 7.69 -26.52 18.61
CA GLU A 201 9.08 -26.91 18.83
C GLU A 201 10.07 -25.83 18.36
N PHE A 202 9.76 -25.09 17.28
CA PHE A 202 10.65 -24.05 16.75
C PHE A 202 10.70 -22.81 17.64
N ALA A 203 9.69 -22.59 18.48
CA ALA A 203 9.70 -21.51 19.47
C ALA A 203 10.62 -21.80 20.67
N TYR A 204 10.78 -23.08 21.05
CA TYR A 204 11.55 -23.50 22.22
C TYR A 204 12.98 -23.93 21.90
N PHE A 205 13.21 -24.60 20.77
CA PHE A 205 14.54 -25.05 20.33
C PHE A 205 15.19 -23.99 19.45
N ARG A 206 15.71 -22.93 20.08
CA ARG A 206 16.46 -21.87 19.39
C ARG A 206 17.79 -22.43 18.89
N SER A 207 17.86 -22.86 17.63
CA SER A 207 19.15 -22.94 16.93
C SER A 207 19.48 -21.55 16.36
N GLU A 208 20.74 -21.13 16.45
CA GLU A 208 21.22 -19.78 16.13
C GLU A 208 20.97 -19.31 14.67
N SER A 209 20.48 -20.19 13.78
CA SER A 209 20.39 -19.94 12.33
C SER A 209 18.98 -19.95 11.70
N LYS A 210 17.88 -19.98 12.47
CA LYS A 210 16.52 -20.12 11.90
C LYS A 210 15.65 -18.90 12.16
N HIS A 211 15.37 -18.10 11.12
CA HIS A 211 14.60 -16.86 11.26
C HIS A 211 13.28 -16.84 10.48
N ASN A 212 13.13 -17.69 9.47
CA ASN A 212 11.93 -17.74 8.62
C ASN A 212 11.57 -19.18 8.22
N LEU A 213 10.43 -19.36 7.55
CA LEU A 213 9.94 -20.67 7.12
C LEU A 213 10.89 -21.40 6.16
N ALA A 214 11.52 -20.67 5.23
CA ALA A 214 12.43 -21.27 4.26
C ALA A 214 13.68 -21.84 4.96
N ASP A 215 14.25 -21.13 5.94
CA ASP A 215 15.38 -21.63 6.75
C ASP A 215 15.00 -22.89 7.52
N ILE A 216 13.77 -22.93 8.08
CA ILE A 216 13.26 -24.09 8.82
C ILE A 216 13.15 -25.30 7.89
N ILE A 217 12.56 -25.12 6.71
CA ILE A 217 12.39 -26.18 5.71
C ILE A 217 13.76 -26.65 5.19
N ALA A 218 14.70 -25.74 4.92
CA ALA A 218 16.04 -26.10 4.47
C ALA A 218 16.80 -26.91 5.52
N ALA A 219 16.61 -26.59 6.81
CA ALA A 219 17.27 -27.31 7.90
C ALA A 219 16.56 -28.61 8.32
N HIS A 220 15.25 -28.75 8.06
CA HIS A 220 14.42 -29.92 8.38
C HIS A 220 13.53 -30.30 7.19
N PRO A 221 14.10 -30.75 6.05
CA PRO A 221 13.32 -31.04 4.85
C PRO A 221 12.23 -32.10 5.07
N GLU A 222 12.48 -33.05 5.96
CA GLU A 222 11.54 -34.10 6.35
C GLU A 222 10.28 -33.56 7.05
N LYS A 223 10.37 -32.40 7.69
CA LYS A 223 9.23 -31.73 8.35
C LYS A 223 8.45 -30.80 7.43
N LYS A 224 8.91 -30.58 6.20
CA LYS A 224 8.32 -29.58 5.28
C LYS A 224 6.80 -29.75 5.14
N VAL A 225 6.35 -30.98 4.93
CA VAL A 225 4.93 -31.30 4.71
C VAL A 225 4.11 -30.93 5.96
N ASP A 226 4.52 -31.39 7.13
CA ASP A 226 3.82 -31.16 8.40
C ASP A 226 3.75 -29.67 8.76
N VAL A 227 4.86 -28.94 8.61
CA VAL A 227 4.95 -27.51 8.88
C VAL A 227 4.02 -26.71 7.96
N LEU A 228 4.02 -27.02 6.67
CA LEU A 228 3.14 -26.35 5.70
C LEU A 228 1.67 -26.68 5.93
N GLN A 229 1.33 -27.92 6.27
CA GLN A 229 -0.05 -28.30 6.62
C GLN A 229 -0.51 -27.57 7.89
N HIS A 230 0.34 -27.50 8.92
CA HIS A 230 0.06 -26.76 10.15
C HIS A 230 -0.19 -25.27 9.87
N LEU A 231 0.72 -24.63 9.12
CA LEU A 231 0.61 -23.22 8.76
C LEU A 231 -0.63 -22.95 7.90
N SER A 232 -0.94 -23.82 6.94
CA SER A 232 -2.16 -23.72 6.12
C SER A 232 -3.43 -23.76 6.97
N SER A 233 -3.51 -24.66 7.95
CA SER A 233 -4.63 -24.72 8.90
C SER A 233 -4.78 -23.43 9.71
N ILE A 234 -3.67 -22.83 10.16
CA ILE A 234 -3.67 -21.53 10.83
C ILE A 234 -4.16 -20.42 9.89
N LEU A 235 -3.61 -20.34 8.68
CA LEU A 235 -3.95 -19.32 7.69
C LEU A 235 -5.43 -19.39 7.31
N ASN A 236 -5.99 -20.58 7.09
CA ASN A 236 -7.42 -20.74 6.81
C ASN A 236 -8.29 -20.18 7.95
N ARG A 237 -7.93 -20.44 9.22
CA ARG A 237 -8.64 -19.82 10.36
C ARG A 237 -8.52 -18.30 10.38
N MET A 238 -7.39 -17.74 9.93
CA MET A 238 -7.21 -16.29 9.81
C MET A 238 -8.03 -15.71 8.66
N VAL A 239 -8.16 -16.43 7.54
CA VAL A 239 -9.03 -16.08 6.41
C VAL A 239 -10.50 -16.04 6.85
N ASP A 240 -10.99 -17.09 7.51
CA ASP A 240 -12.38 -17.19 7.99
C ASP A 240 -12.75 -16.04 8.94
N LYS A 241 -11.74 -15.55 9.68
CA LYS A 241 -11.86 -14.45 10.64
C LYS A 241 -11.53 -13.07 10.05
N GLN A 242 -11.31 -12.99 8.74
CA GLN A 242 -11.00 -11.76 8.01
C GLN A 242 -9.77 -11.01 8.52
N LEU A 243 -8.74 -11.74 8.97
CA LEU A 243 -7.52 -11.18 9.55
C LEU A 243 -6.44 -10.84 8.51
N LEU A 244 -6.75 -10.99 7.21
CA LEU A 244 -5.82 -10.76 6.12
C LEU A 244 -5.35 -9.29 5.98
N GLY A 245 -6.02 -8.35 6.64
CA GLY A 245 -5.57 -6.95 6.69
C GLY A 245 -4.35 -6.70 7.59
N LEU A 246 -3.93 -7.68 8.40
CA LEU A 246 -2.83 -7.53 9.36
C LEU A 246 -1.49 -7.90 8.69
N ALA A 247 -0.49 -7.01 8.79
CA ALA A 247 0.81 -7.17 8.13
C ALA A 247 1.53 -8.47 8.53
N PHE A 248 1.42 -8.91 9.80
CA PHE A 248 2.06 -10.16 10.22
C PHE A 248 1.41 -11.38 9.56
N VAL A 249 0.09 -11.36 9.35
CA VAL A 249 -0.67 -12.42 8.66
C VAL A 249 -0.28 -12.47 7.18
N GLN A 250 -0.21 -11.31 6.54
CA GLN A 250 0.20 -11.19 5.13
C GLN A 250 1.61 -11.75 4.89
N SER A 251 2.49 -11.56 5.86
CA SER A 251 3.85 -12.07 5.79
C SER A 251 3.92 -13.59 5.99
N LEU A 252 3.12 -14.15 6.90
CA LEU A 252 2.98 -15.62 7.04
C LEU A 252 2.38 -16.23 5.76
N LEU A 253 1.40 -15.57 5.17
CA LEU A 253 0.78 -15.99 3.92
C LEU A 253 1.78 -15.95 2.76
N TRP A 254 2.59 -14.90 2.65
CA TRP A 254 3.66 -14.82 1.65
C TRP A 254 4.67 -15.96 1.81
N GLU A 255 5.16 -16.21 3.03
CA GLU A 255 6.09 -17.31 3.30
C GLU A 255 5.49 -18.67 2.94
N TYR A 256 4.22 -18.90 3.26
CA TYR A 256 3.51 -20.12 2.86
C TYR A 256 3.47 -20.28 1.34
N LEU A 257 3.06 -19.24 0.61
CA LEU A 257 2.93 -19.29 -0.85
C LEU A 257 4.27 -19.52 -1.57
N CYS A 258 5.37 -19.01 -1.02
CA CYS A 258 6.71 -19.25 -1.59
C CYS A 258 7.25 -20.66 -1.38
N ASN A 259 6.72 -21.42 -0.41
CA ASN A 259 7.26 -22.72 0.00
C ASN A 259 6.33 -23.90 -0.27
N ALA A 260 5.03 -23.64 -0.41
CA ALA A 260 4.01 -24.64 -0.68
C ALA A 260 4.05 -25.12 -2.14
N GLU A 261 3.61 -26.36 -2.36
CA GLU A 261 3.46 -26.91 -3.70
C GLU A 261 2.25 -26.28 -4.41
N TYR A 262 2.27 -26.33 -5.75
CA TYR A 262 1.30 -25.65 -6.60
C TYR A 262 -0.15 -25.92 -6.23
N ASP A 263 -0.53 -27.18 -5.99
CA ASP A 263 -1.92 -27.54 -5.68
C ASP A 263 -2.40 -26.89 -4.36
N TYR A 264 -1.55 -26.88 -3.34
CA TYR A 264 -1.85 -26.22 -2.07
C TYR A 264 -1.87 -24.70 -2.17
N VAL A 265 -0.98 -24.13 -3.01
CA VAL A 265 -1.02 -22.71 -3.35
C VAL A 265 -2.36 -22.36 -4.01
N MET A 266 -2.83 -23.15 -4.96
CA MET A 266 -4.10 -22.92 -5.66
C MET A 266 -5.32 -23.03 -4.75
N LEU A 267 -5.31 -23.97 -3.79
CA LEU A 267 -6.34 -24.04 -2.75
C LEU A 267 -6.36 -22.74 -1.92
N MET A 268 -5.19 -22.26 -1.51
CA MET A 268 -5.08 -21.00 -0.75
C MET A 268 -5.50 -19.79 -1.59
N VAL A 269 -5.12 -19.71 -2.87
CA VAL A 269 -5.59 -18.67 -3.81
C VAL A 269 -7.12 -18.62 -3.84
N GLY A 270 -7.78 -19.78 -3.91
CA GLY A 270 -9.24 -19.88 -3.86
C GLY A 270 -9.87 -19.24 -2.62
N ASN A 271 -9.20 -19.35 -1.47
CA ASN A 271 -9.65 -18.81 -0.17
C ASN A 271 -9.34 -17.32 0.00
N VAL A 272 -8.26 -16.80 -0.59
CA VAL A 272 -7.81 -15.41 -0.37
C VAL A 272 -8.20 -14.42 -1.46
N ARG A 273 -8.57 -14.87 -2.67
CA ARG A 273 -8.83 -14.01 -3.85
C ARG A 273 -9.87 -12.90 -3.63
N ASP A 274 -10.82 -13.09 -2.70
CA ASP A 274 -11.86 -12.10 -2.39
C ASP A 274 -11.39 -11.01 -1.40
N ALA A 275 -10.20 -11.18 -0.82
CA ALA A 275 -9.62 -10.26 0.16
C ALA A 275 -8.51 -9.38 -0.42
N ALA A 276 -8.38 -9.30 -1.76
CA ALA A 276 -7.27 -8.59 -2.39
C ALA A 276 -7.17 -7.12 -1.92
N LEU A 277 -8.29 -6.40 -1.77
CA LEU A 277 -8.28 -5.04 -1.26
C LEU A 277 -7.68 -4.93 0.16
N ALA A 278 -7.98 -5.87 1.06
CA ALA A 278 -7.41 -5.89 2.41
C ALA A 278 -5.90 -6.20 2.40
N LEU A 279 -5.43 -6.95 1.41
CA LEU A 279 -4.03 -7.32 1.24
C LEU A 279 -3.19 -6.19 0.63
N LEU A 280 -3.81 -5.24 -0.10
CA LEU A 280 -3.07 -4.20 -0.82
C LEU A 280 -2.34 -3.19 0.06
N ALA A 281 -2.70 -3.08 1.34
CA ALA A 281 -2.17 -2.08 2.27
C ALA A 281 -0.67 -2.25 2.60
N THR A 282 -0.07 -3.41 2.33
CA THR A 282 1.37 -3.63 2.57
C THR A 282 2.08 -4.25 1.37
N ARG A 283 3.42 -4.19 1.36
CA ARG A 283 4.23 -4.82 0.31
C ARG A 283 4.03 -6.34 0.26
N ASN A 284 4.01 -7.03 1.40
CA ASN A 284 3.84 -8.48 1.42
C ASN A 284 2.43 -8.90 0.97
N GLY A 285 1.40 -8.16 1.38
CA GLY A 285 0.05 -8.43 0.88
C GLY A 285 -0.10 -8.15 -0.61
N ALA A 286 0.55 -7.11 -1.15
CA ALA A 286 0.61 -6.89 -2.61
C ALA A 286 1.35 -8.03 -3.35
N ARG A 287 2.44 -8.58 -2.78
CA ARG A 287 3.13 -9.76 -3.32
C ARG A 287 2.25 -11.01 -3.33
N VAL A 288 1.50 -11.23 -2.26
CA VAL A 288 0.48 -12.29 -2.18
C VAL A 288 -0.54 -12.14 -3.30
N VAL A 289 -1.11 -10.94 -3.49
CA VAL A 289 -2.12 -10.71 -4.53
C VAL A 289 -1.51 -10.86 -5.93
N ASN A 290 -0.29 -10.37 -6.16
CA ASN A 290 0.45 -10.58 -7.41
C ASN A 290 0.59 -12.08 -7.71
N MET A 291 1.02 -12.90 -6.74
CA MET A 291 1.11 -14.36 -6.89
C MET A 291 -0.26 -14.98 -7.18
N CYS A 292 -1.33 -14.53 -6.51
CA CYS A 292 -2.69 -15.00 -6.77
C CYS A 292 -3.16 -14.70 -8.20
N ILE A 293 -2.77 -13.55 -8.76
CA ILE A 293 -3.09 -13.20 -10.15
C ILE A 293 -2.26 -14.04 -11.13
N SER A 294 -0.96 -14.18 -10.83
CA SER A 294 0.02 -14.95 -11.60
C SER A 294 -0.39 -16.41 -11.76
N LEU A 295 -0.76 -17.09 -10.66
CA LEU A 295 -1.08 -18.51 -10.65
C LEU A 295 -2.58 -18.81 -10.79
N GLY A 296 -3.43 -17.86 -10.40
CA GLY A 296 -4.88 -18.01 -10.43
C GLY A 296 -5.45 -18.26 -11.82
N THR A 297 -6.57 -18.97 -11.87
CA THR A 297 -7.36 -19.20 -13.08
C THR A 297 -8.01 -17.89 -13.57
N ALA A 298 -8.58 -17.90 -14.78
CA ALA A 298 -9.37 -16.77 -15.27
C ALA A 298 -10.52 -16.37 -14.30
N LYS A 299 -11.11 -17.34 -13.60
CA LYS A 299 -12.13 -17.09 -12.56
C LYS A 299 -11.54 -16.35 -11.36
N ASP A 300 -10.35 -16.75 -10.91
CA ASP A 300 -9.65 -16.11 -9.78
C ASP A 300 -9.28 -14.68 -10.11
N ARG A 301 -8.63 -14.45 -11.24
CA ARG A 301 -8.25 -13.11 -11.73
C ARG A 301 -9.46 -12.19 -11.80
N LYS A 302 -10.58 -12.67 -12.36
CA LYS A 302 -11.85 -11.91 -12.43
C LYS A 302 -12.41 -11.55 -11.05
N ARG A 303 -12.31 -12.44 -10.06
CA ARG A 303 -12.77 -12.15 -8.69
C ARG A 303 -11.87 -11.12 -8.02
N ILE A 304 -10.55 -11.25 -8.15
CA ILE A 304 -9.59 -10.25 -7.66
C ILE A 304 -9.90 -8.87 -8.25
N ILE A 305 -10.01 -8.76 -9.58
CA ILE A 305 -10.32 -7.49 -10.27
C ILE A 305 -11.61 -6.86 -9.73
N LYS A 306 -12.65 -7.65 -9.48
CA LYS A 306 -13.92 -7.14 -8.92
C LYS A 306 -13.78 -6.53 -7.53
N THR A 307 -12.83 -6.98 -6.72
CA THR A 307 -12.60 -6.38 -5.39
C THR A 307 -11.92 -5.01 -5.46
N LEU A 308 -11.32 -4.67 -6.61
CA LEU A 308 -10.61 -3.42 -6.85
C LEU A 308 -11.50 -2.34 -7.47
N LYS A 309 -12.78 -2.64 -7.72
CA LYS A 309 -13.75 -1.70 -8.29
C LYS A 309 -13.80 -0.43 -7.44
N ASP A 310 -13.81 0.73 -8.11
CA ASP A 310 -13.81 2.06 -7.50
C ASP A 310 -12.54 2.36 -6.66
N LYS A 311 -11.50 1.52 -6.78
CA LYS A 311 -10.24 1.55 -6.03
C LYS A 311 -8.99 1.42 -6.91
N VAL A 312 -9.15 1.46 -8.23
CA VAL A 312 -8.01 1.33 -9.16
C VAL A 312 -7.04 2.49 -9.02
N LEU A 313 -7.51 3.73 -8.90
CA LEU A 313 -6.64 4.89 -8.66
C LEU A 313 -5.86 4.76 -7.35
N ASP A 314 -6.55 4.42 -6.26
CA ASP A 314 -5.93 4.20 -4.95
C ASP A 314 -4.83 3.12 -5.06
N ALA A 315 -5.09 2.03 -5.80
CA ALA A 315 -4.13 0.95 -6.01
C ALA A 315 -2.92 1.40 -6.86
N CYS A 316 -3.14 2.11 -7.98
CA CYS A 316 -2.07 2.67 -8.80
C CYS A 316 -1.15 3.60 -7.99
N ASN A 317 -1.76 4.43 -7.13
CA ASN A 317 -1.04 5.42 -6.33
C ASN A 317 -0.63 4.91 -4.93
N HIS A 318 -0.76 3.62 -4.67
CA HIS A 318 -0.29 3.02 -3.42
C HIS A 318 1.19 2.61 -3.53
N PRO A 319 2.02 2.74 -2.46
CA PRO A 319 3.44 2.34 -2.48
C PRO A 319 3.70 0.88 -2.86
N SER A 320 2.69 0.01 -2.81
CA SER A 320 2.79 -1.39 -3.24
C SER A 320 1.65 -1.84 -4.14
N GLY A 321 0.56 -1.08 -4.25
CA GLY A 321 -0.63 -1.52 -4.98
C GLY A 321 -0.45 -1.52 -6.50
N TYR A 322 0.43 -0.67 -7.03
CA TYR A 322 0.75 -0.63 -8.46
C TYR A 322 1.25 -1.98 -9.00
N LEU A 323 1.91 -2.80 -8.16
CA LEU A 323 2.35 -4.16 -8.53
C LEU A 323 1.18 -5.06 -8.95
N VAL A 324 0.05 -4.90 -8.27
CA VAL A 324 -1.16 -5.70 -8.54
C VAL A 324 -1.80 -5.23 -9.84
N ILE A 325 -1.85 -3.91 -10.08
CA ILE A 325 -2.39 -3.37 -11.33
C ILE A 325 -1.52 -3.75 -12.52
N MET A 326 -0.19 -3.61 -12.43
CA MET A 326 0.74 -4.06 -13.47
C MET A 326 0.54 -5.55 -13.77
N ARG A 327 0.49 -6.39 -12.73
CA ARG A 327 0.32 -7.84 -12.93
C ARG A 327 -1.02 -8.19 -13.58
N ILE A 328 -2.12 -7.51 -13.22
CA ILE A 328 -3.41 -7.70 -13.88
C ILE A 328 -3.30 -7.42 -15.39
N LEU A 329 -2.70 -6.29 -15.75
CA LEU A 329 -2.54 -5.89 -17.16
C LEU A 329 -1.61 -6.84 -17.92
N ASP A 330 -0.62 -7.43 -17.24
CA ASP A 330 0.37 -8.31 -17.85
C ASP A 330 -0.11 -9.74 -18.09
N VAL A 331 -1.09 -10.28 -17.34
CA VAL A 331 -1.45 -11.72 -17.44
C VAL A 331 -2.92 -12.01 -17.71
N VAL A 332 -3.81 -11.01 -17.71
CA VAL A 332 -5.24 -11.24 -17.96
C VAL A 332 -5.51 -11.32 -19.46
N ASP A 333 -5.93 -12.50 -19.93
CA ASP A 333 -6.23 -12.73 -21.36
C ASP A 333 -7.49 -11.99 -21.83
N ASP A 334 -8.48 -11.82 -20.95
CA ASP A 334 -9.70 -11.04 -21.19
C ASP A 334 -9.38 -9.53 -21.13
N SER A 335 -8.87 -9.01 -22.24
CA SER A 335 -8.52 -7.60 -22.39
C SER A 335 -9.73 -6.68 -22.29
N VAL A 336 -10.93 -7.15 -22.64
CA VAL A 336 -12.17 -6.38 -22.49
C VAL A 336 -12.49 -6.17 -21.00
N LEU A 337 -12.31 -7.19 -20.16
CA LEU A 337 -12.44 -7.03 -18.71
C LEU A 337 -11.40 -6.06 -18.17
N ALA A 338 -10.13 -6.20 -18.56
CA ALA A 338 -9.06 -5.30 -18.11
C ALA A 338 -9.33 -3.84 -18.54
N GLN A 339 -9.79 -3.61 -19.77
CA GLN A 339 -10.18 -2.29 -20.25
C GLN A 339 -11.34 -1.70 -19.43
N LYS A 340 -12.42 -2.47 -19.22
CA LYS A 340 -13.62 -1.98 -18.54
C LYS A 340 -13.46 -1.78 -17.04
N SER A 341 -12.66 -2.61 -16.38
CA SER A 341 -12.55 -2.61 -14.91
C SER A 341 -11.29 -1.94 -14.40
N ILE A 342 -10.23 -1.81 -15.21
CA ILE A 342 -8.98 -1.17 -14.81
C ILE A 342 -8.77 0.12 -15.59
N LEU A 343 -8.62 0.02 -16.92
CA LEU A 343 -8.25 1.20 -17.72
C LEU A 343 -9.32 2.30 -17.71
N ALA A 344 -10.60 1.92 -17.72
CA ALA A 344 -11.71 2.89 -17.66
C ALA A 344 -11.67 3.74 -16.38
N GLU A 345 -11.33 3.15 -15.22
CA GLU A 345 -11.18 3.90 -13.96
C GLU A 345 -9.90 4.76 -13.94
N MET A 346 -8.87 4.39 -14.74
CA MET A 346 -7.65 5.18 -14.85
C MET A 346 -7.82 6.44 -15.70
N ASN A 347 -8.71 6.42 -16.70
CA ASN A 347 -8.84 7.48 -17.71
C ASN A 347 -9.06 8.88 -17.09
N ASP A 348 -9.90 8.99 -16.07
CA ASP A 348 -10.22 10.28 -15.44
C ASP A 348 -9.11 10.78 -14.49
N ALA A 349 -8.08 9.97 -14.26
CA ALA A 349 -7.01 10.25 -13.29
C ALA A 349 -5.60 10.03 -13.87
N LEU A 350 -5.45 9.97 -15.20
CA LEU A 350 -4.16 9.67 -15.85
C LEU A 350 -3.05 10.64 -15.44
N PHE A 351 -3.36 11.93 -15.28
CA PHE A 351 -2.38 12.91 -14.82
C PHE A 351 -1.89 12.61 -13.38
N SER A 352 -2.82 12.33 -12.46
CA SER A 352 -2.48 11.95 -11.09
C SER A 352 -1.63 10.67 -11.03
N ILE A 353 -1.95 9.68 -11.88
CA ILE A 353 -1.18 8.44 -11.99
C ILE A 353 0.22 8.71 -12.54
N ALA A 354 0.33 9.50 -13.62
CA ALA A 354 1.60 9.84 -14.26
C ALA A 354 2.56 10.61 -13.33
N MET A 355 1.99 11.43 -12.43
CA MET A 355 2.73 12.24 -11.46
C MET A 355 3.06 11.49 -10.16
N HIS A 356 2.64 10.22 -10.01
CA HIS A 356 2.86 9.44 -8.79
C HIS A 356 4.03 8.44 -8.92
N PRO A 357 4.89 8.26 -7.89
CA PRO A 357 6.04 7.36 -7.95
C PRO A 357 5.75 5.89 -8.32
N GLY A 358 4.66 5.35 -7.79
CA GLY A 358 4.16 4.01 -8.15
C GLY A 358 3.24 4.02 -9.36
N GLY A 359 2.45 5.08 -9.54
CA GLY A 359 1.40 5.16 -10.56
C GLY A 359 2.01 5.18 -11.96
N ARG A 360 3.05 5.99 -12.16
CA ARG A 360 3.76 6.07 -13.44
C ARG A 360 4.28 4.73 -13.92
N LYS A 361 4.68 3.84 -13.00
CA LYS A 361 5.20 2.51 -13.35
C LYS A 361 4.16 1.64 -14.04
N VAL A 362 2.88 1.81 -13.69
CA VAL A 362 1.77 1.12 -14.37
C VAL A 362 1.70 1.52 -15.85
N LEU A 363 1.78 2.83 -16.13
CA LEU A 363 1.78 3.36 -17.49
C LEU A 363 3.05 2.96 -18.25
N LEU A 364 4.20 3.09 -17.59
CA LEU A 364 5.51 2.77 -18.17
C LEU A 364 5.66 1.27 -18.46
N GLN A 365 5.06 0.37 -17.67
CA GLN A 365 5.05 -1.06 -17.98
C GLN A 365 4.25 -1.37 -19.26
N LEU A 366 3.17 -0.63 -19.54
CA LEU A 366 2.42 -0.77 -20.79
C LEU A 366 3.20 -0.19 -21.98
N LEU A 367 3.84 0.96 -21.81
CA LEU A 367 4.56 1.65 -22.90
C LEU A 367 5.94 1.01 -23.18
N SER A 368 6.70 0.70 -22.13
CA SER A 368 8.09 0.22 -22.17
C SER A 368 8.27 -0.96 -21.20
N PRO A 369 7.75 -2.15 -21.56
CA PRO A 369 7.66 -3.28 -20.64
C PRO A 369 9.04 -3.77 -20.18
N LEU A 370 9.13 -4.16 -18.90
CA LEU A 370 10.32 -4.75 -18.28
C LEU A 370 11.58 -3.87 -18.34
N ASN A 371 11.40 -2.56 -18.50
CA ASN A 371 12.50 -1.63 -18.62
C ASN A 371 13.14 -1.31 -17.25
N THR A 372 14.42 -1.66 -17.10
CA THR A 372 15.23 -1.45 -15.88
C THR A 372 15.41 0.02 -15.51
N LYS A 373 15.16 0.95 -16.44
CA LYS A 373 15.13 2.39 -16.17
C LYS A 373 13.99 2.79 -15.24
N TYR A 374 12.85 2.09 -15.33
CA TYR A 374 11.61 2.45 -14.64
C TYR A 374 11.25 1.49 -13.50
N LEU A 375 11.68 0.24 -13.61
CA LEU A 375 11.33 -0.83 -12.71
C LEU A 375 12.53 -1.24 -11.87
N SER A 376 12.29 -1.43 -10.57
CA SER A 376 13.31 -1.99 -9.68
C SER A 376 13.49 -3.48 -9.92
N LEU A 377 14.60 -4.05 -9.44
CA LEU A 377 14.83 -5.50 -9.51
C LEU A 377 13.68 -6.30 -8.88
N ASP A 378 13.15 -5.85 -7.74
CA ASP A 378 12.00 -6.49 -7.08
C ASP A 378 10.72 -6.41 -7.94
N ASP A 379 10.52 -5.31 -8.66
CA ASP A 379 9.37 -5.19 -9.58
C ASP A 379 9.53 -6.15 -10.76
N LEU A 380 10.74 -6.31 -11.30
CA LEU A 380 11.03 -7.21 -12.42
C LEU A 380 10.83 -8.68 -12.03
N THR A 381 11.36 -9.10 -10.87
CA THR A 381 11.06 -10.43 -10.29
C THR A 381 9.55 -10.59 -10.08
N LEU A 382 8.90 -9.53 -9.60
CA LEU A 382 7.45 -9.28 -9.53
C LEU A 382 6.65 -9.54 -10.82
N LEU A 383 7.30 -9.48 -11.98
CA LEU A 383 6.68 -9.48 -13.31
C LEU A 383 7.17 -10.62 -14.20
N GLU A 384 8.08 -11.47 -13.70
CA GLU A 384 8.50 -12.68 -14.41
C GLU A 384 7.29 -13.49 -14.88
N PRO A 385 7.37 -14.14 -16.06
CA PRO A 385 6.28 -14.96 -16.59
C PRO A 385 5.85 -16.00 -15.54
N PRO A 386 4.54 -16.12 -15.25
CA PRO A 386 4.06 -17.09 -14.28
C PRO A 386 4.14 -18.49 -14.88
N MET A 387 5.20 -19.22 -14.53
CA MET A 387 5.46 -20.57 -15.04
C MET A 387 4.73 -21.63 -14.20
N LEU A 388 4.07 -22.58 -14.86
CA LEU A 388 3.41 -23.76 -14.31
C LEU A 388 3.98 -25.02 -14.93
N ARG A 389 3.86 -26.17 -14.25
CA ARG A 389 4.16 -27.46 -14.88
C ARG A 389 3.09 -27.78 -15.93
N SER A 390 3.49 -28.29 -17.09
CA SER A 390 2.55 -28.73 -18.12
C SER A 390 1.70 -29.90 -17.60
N PRO A 391 0.38 -29.88 -17.87
CA PRO A 391 -0.49 -31.02 -17.59
C PRO A 391 -0.11 -32.27 -18.38
N GLU A 392 0.47 -32.10 -19.58
CA GLU A 392 0.89 -33.17 -20.48
C GLU A 392 2.26 -33.75 -20.09
N ASP A 393 3.20 -32.90 -19.65
CA ASP A 393 4.52 -33.29 -19.16
C ASP A 393 4.96 -32.44 -17.97
N SER A 394 4.98 -33.06 -16.78
CA SER A 394 5.34 -32.39 -15.53
C SER A 394 6.78 -31.87 -15.45
N THR A 395 7.67 -32.29 -16.38
CA THR A 395 9.05 -31.79 -16.48
C THR A 395 9.15 -30.48 -17.27
N VAL A 396 8.12 -30.14 -18.05
CA VAL A 396 8.06 -28.93 -18.88
C VAL A 396 7.34 -27.81 -18.14
N MET A 397 7.91 -26.61 -18.17
CA MET A 397 7.29 -25.40 -17.62
C MET A 397 6.60 -24.60 -18.73
N ILE A 398 5.34 -24.21 -18.53
CA ILE A 398 4.51 -23.43 -19.44
C ILE A 398 4.01 -22.15 -18.77
N VAL A 399 3.71 -21.12 -19.55
CA VAL A 399 3.13 -19.88 -19.01
C VAL A 399 1.64 -20.05 -18.65
N ASN A 400 1.19 -19.38 -17.58
CA ASN A 400 -0.20 -19.42 -17.13
C ASN A 400 -1.15 -18.43 -17.84
N TYR A 401 -0.81 -18.00 -19.04
CA TYR A 401 -1.66 -17.16 -19.88
C TYR A 401 -1.60 -17.66 -21.31
N LYS A 402 -2.69 -17.46 -22.06
CA LYS A 402 -2.80 -17.96 -23.44
C LYS A 402 -2.48 -16.91 -24.48
N LYS A 403 -2.76 -15.64 -24.18
CA LYS A 403 -2.52 -14.53 -25.11
C LYS A 403 -1.06 -14.11 -25.05
N ASP A 404 -0.46 -13.93 -26.23
CA ASP A 404 0.87 -13.34 -26.39
C ASP A 404 0.97 -11.98 -25.66
N PRO A 405 2.01 -11.75 -24.83
CA PRO A 405 2.14 -10.51 -24.06
C PRO A 405 2.11 -9.25 -24.92
N ASP A 406 2.78 -9.26 -26.07
CA ASP A 406 2.82 -8.10 -26.96
C ASP A 406 1.47 -7.84 -27.64
N ALA A 407 0.75 -8.90 -28.04
CA ALA A 407 -0.61 -8.78 -28.54
C ALA A 407 -1.55 -8.19 -27.49
N ARG A 408 -1.50 -8.68 -26.23
CA ARG A 408 -2.28 -8.13 -25.11
C ARG A 408 -1.97 -6.65 -24.90
N ARG A 409 -0.70 -6.29 -24.84
CA ARG A 409 -0.22 -4.91 -24.66
C ARG A 409 -0.72 -3.98 -25.77
N ARG A 410 -0.62 -4.39 -27.03
CA ARG A 410 -1.16 -3.63 -28.19
C ARG A 410 -2.67 -3.41 -28.08
N GLU A 411 -3.44 -4.43 -27.67
CA GLU A 411 -4.90 -4.29 -27.47
C GLU A 411 -5.24 -3.29 -26.35
N LEU A 412 -4.49 -3.29 -25.25
CA LEU A 412 -4.69 -2.37 -24.13
C LEU A 412 -4.31 -0.93 -24.54
N LEU A 413 -3.17 -0.75 -25.20
CA LEU A 413 -2.69 0.55 -25.67
C LEU A 413 -3.58 1.16 -26.74
N LYS A 414 -4.26 0.35 -27.58
CA LYS A 414 -5.17 0.87 -28.61
C LYS A 414 -6.24 1.81 -28.05
N GLY A 415 -6.75 1.54 -26.86
CA GLY A 415 -7.74 2.41 -26.19
C GLY A 415 -7.10 3.46 -25.28
N LEU A 416 -5.96 3.14 -24.66
CA LEU A 416 -5.32 4.00 -23.66
C LEU A 416 -4.46 5.10 -24.26
N LEU A 417 -3.74 4.83 -25.36
CA LEU A 417 -2.77 5.77 -25.94
C LEU A 417 -3.40 7.11 -26.32
N PRO A 418 -4.56 7.18 -27.00
CA PRO A 418 -5.20 8.47 -27.31
C PRO A 418 -5.54 9.29 -26.05
N LYS A 419 -5.89 8.62 -24.94
CA LYS A 419 -6.16 9.28 -23.65
C LYS A 419 -4.90 9.75 -22.95
N LEU A 420 -3.80 9.03 -23.10
CA LEU A 420 -2.49 9.49 -22.64
C LEU A 420 -2.01 10.68 -23.46
N GLU A 421 -2.22 10.70 -24.78
CA GLU A 421 -1.92 11.84 -25.64
C GLU A 421 -2.71 13.08 -25.20
N GLU A 422 -4.03 12.96 -25.03
CA GLU A 422 -4.91 14.03 -24.53
C GLU A 422 -4.42 14.57 -23.17
N MET A 423 -4.08 13.68 -22.24
CA MET A 423 -3.54 14.05 -20.93
C MET A 423 -2.18 14.75 -21.05
N CYS A 424 -1.28 14.26 -21.91
CA CYS A 424 0.03 14.86 -22.13
C CYS A 424 -0.09 16.26 -22.76
N ILE A 425 -0.91 16.42 -23.80
CA ILE A 425 -1.20 17.70 -24.47
C ILE A 425 -1.67 18.74 -23.46
N ALA A 426 -2.60 18.37 -22.57
CA ALA A 426 -3.14 19.29 -21.57
C ALA A 426 -2.16 19.67 -20.45
N ASN A 427 -1.08 18.91 -20.24
CA ASN A 427 -0.20 19.05 -19.06
C ASN A 427 1.30 18.98 -19.38
N VAL A 428 1.71 19.38 -20.58
CA VAL A 428 3.10 19.21 -21.08
C VAL A 428 4.14 19.77 -20.10
N ALA A 429 4.00 21.03 -19.71
CA ALA A 429 4.98 21.72 -18.87
C ALA A 429 5.12 21.03 -17.49
N ASP A 430 4.00 20.75 -16.83
CA ASP A 430 3.98 20.07 -15.53
C ASP A 430 4.61 18.68 -15.59
N LEU A 431 4.33 17.92 -16.65
CA LEU A 431 4.93 16.60 -16.86
C LEU A 431 6.44 16.70 -17.05
N MET A 432 6.91 17.61 -17.92
CA MET A 432 8.34 17.77 -18.20
C MET A 432 9.14 18.25 -16.99
N ARG A 433 8.54 19.09 -16.14
CA ARG A 433 9.15 19.59 -14.89
C ARG A 433 9.09 18.59 -13.73
N SER A 434 8.40 17.47 -13.91
CA SER A 434 8.28 16.42 -12.91
C SER A 434 9.30 15.30 -13.12
N LYS A 435 9.90 14.81 -12.03
CA LYS A 435 10.77 13.63 -12.07
C LYS A 435 9.99 12.40 -12.54
N GLU A 436 8.73 12.28 -12.11
CA GLU A 436 7.80 11.22 -12.46
C GLU A 436 7.26 11.41 -13.89
N GLY A 437 6.69 12.59 -14.16
CA GLY A 437 5.92 12.87 -15.38
C GLY A 437 6.76 12.85 -16.65
N ARG A 438 8.03 13.27 -16.57
CA ARG A 438 8.92 13.35 -17.74
C ARG A 438 9.15 12.01 -18.42
N ASP A 439 9.16 10.92 -17.65
CA ASP A 439 9.35 9.59 -18.20
C ASP A 439 8.09 9.15 -18.97
N VAL A 440 6.91 9.51 -18.47
CA VAL A 440 5.62 9.18 -19.09
C VAL A 440 5.47 9.91 -20.43
N ILE A 441 5.66 11.23 -20.46
CA ILE A 441 5.50 12.00 -21.71
C ILE A 441 6.51 11.57 -22.79
N VAL A 442 7.74 11.22 -22.41
CA VAL A 442 8.73 10.68 -23.36
C VAL A 442 8.27 9.33 -23.93
N GLU A 443 7.82 8.41 -23.09
CA GLU A 443 7.35 7.10 -23.57
C GLU A 443 6.04 7.20 -24.36
N VAL A 444 5.17 8.15 -24.05
CA VAL A 444 3.97 8.45 -24.88
C VAL A 444 4.42 8.97 -26.26
N ALA A 445 5.32 9.95 -26.31
CA ALA A 445 5.83 10.51 -27.56
C ALA A 445 6.56 9.49 -28.46
N LYS A 446 7.13 8.40 -27.90
CA LYS A 446 7.70 7.29 -28.69
C LYS A 446 6.65 6.49 -29.46
N HIS A 447 5.45 6.39 -28.92
CA HIS A 447 4.35 5.58 -29.45
C HIS A 447 3.31 6.41 -30.20
N SER A 448 3.33 7.73 -30.01
CA SER A 448 2.40 8.68 -30.60
C SER A 448 2.78 9.04 -32.04
N GLU A 449 1.75 9.22 -32.87
CA GLU A 449 1.85 9.87 -34.19
C GLU A 449 1.10 11.22 -34.20
N SER A 450 0.70 11.72 -33.03
CA SER A 450 -0.06 12.96 -32.88
C SER A 450 0.82 14.18 -33.14
N THR A 451 0.48 14.95 -34.18
CA THR A 451 1.11 16.25 -34.42
C THR A 451 0.73 17.26 -33.34
N GLU A 452 -0.48 17.17 -32.78
CA GLU A 452 -0.94 18.05 -31.70
C GLU A 452 -0.10 17.89 -30.43
N LEU A 453 0.33 16.67 -30.09
CA LEU A 453 1.27 16.44 -29.00
C LEU A 453 2.62 17.09 -29.30
N ALA A 454 3.14 16.94 -30.52
CA ALA A 454 4.39 17.56 -30.93
C ALA A 454 4.31 19.09 -30.85
N ASP A 455 3.23 19.68 -31.36
CA ASP A 455 2.99 21.12 -31.36
C ASP A 455 2.84 21.66 -29.93
N SER A 456 2.16 20.92 -29.05
CA SER A 456 2.01 21.29 -27.63
C SER A 456 3.33 21.22 -26.88
N VAL A 457 4.18 20.24 -27.19
CA VAL A 457 5.56 20.17 -26.68
C VAL A 457 6.37 21.37 -27.15
N ILE A 458 6.33 21.70 -28.44
CA ILE A 458 7.02 22.88 -28.98
C ILE A 458 6.53 24.16 -28.31
N ALA A 459 5.22 24.33 -28.16
CA ALA A 459 4.62 25.49 -27.51
C ALA A 459 5.08 25.66 -26.05
N ALA A 460 5.11 24.57 -25.27
CA ALA A 460 5.60 24.60 -23.89
C ALA A 460 7.10 24.93 -23.80
N VAL A 461 7.89 24.53 -24.80
CA VAL A 461 9.33 24.78 -24.86
C VAL A 461 9.65 26.23 -25.23
N LEU A 462 8.82 26.84 -26.08
CA LEU A 462 8.93 28.24 -26.49
C LEU A 462 8.25 29.22 -25.52
N ALA A 463 7.52 28.72 -24.52
CA ALA A 463 6.79 29.56 -23.57
C ALA A 463 7.73 30.44 -22.74
N GLU A 464 7.38 31.72 -22.62
CA GLU A 464 8.10 32.71 -21.81
C GLU A 464 7.76 32.54 -20.32
N GLU A 465 8.34 31.52 -19.68
CA GLU A 465 8.21 31.27 -18.24
C GLU A 465 9.43 31.78 -17.44
N ALA A 466 9.26 31.98 -16.13
CA ALA A 466 10.31 32.48 -15.25
C ALA A 466 11.57 31.58 -15.22
N GLU A 467 11.41 30.27 -15.37
CA GLU A 467 12.51 29.33 -15.58
C GLU A 467 12.22 28.48 -16.82
N PRO A 468 12.88 28.72 -17.97
CA PRO A 468 12.67 27.93 -19.18
C PRO A 468 12.96 26.43 -18.99
N LEU A 469 12.29 25.57 -19.77
CA LEU A 469 12.45 24.12 -19.67
C LEU A 469 13.89 23.65 -19.91
N TYR A 470 14.66 24.32 -20.77
CA TYR A 470 16.06 23.96 -21.04
C TYR A 470 17.01 24.25 -19.87
N THR A 471 16.61 25.12 -18.93
CA THR A 471 17.34 25.38 -17.68
C THR A 471 16.78 24.65 -16.46
N ASP A 472 15.54 24.16 -16.53
CA ASP A 472 14.88 23.46 -15.42
C ASP A 472 15.55 22.14 -15.04
N ALA A 473 15.59 21.82 -13.74
CA ALA A 473 16.28 20.63 -13.22
C ALA A 473 15.72 19.29 -13.75
N ASN A 474 14.43 19.21 -14.08
CA ASN A 474 13.79 18.05 -14.69
C ASN A 474 13.51 18.26 -16.18
N GLY A 475 13.11 19.48 -16.56
CA GLY A 475 12.76 19.88 -17.91
C GLY A 475 13.90 19.65 -18.89
N HIS A 476 15.15 19.98 -18.52
CA HIS A 476 16.28 19.76 -19.43
C HIS A 476 16.52 18.26 -19.68
N PHE A 477 16.30 17.39 -18.69
CA PHE A 477 16.35 15.94 -18.91
C PHE A 477 15.20 15.47 -19.78
N ALA A 478 13.98 15.97 -19.58
CA ALA A 478 12.82 15.65 -20.41
C ALA A 478 13.10 16.02 -21.88
N LEU A 479 13.58 17.24 -22.11
CA LEU A 479 13.96 17.75 -23.43
C LEU A 479 15.02 16.91 -24.11
N ARG A 480 16.13 16.62 -23.42
CA ARG A 480 17.19 15.76 -23.96
C ARG A 480 16.63 14.41 -24.40
N ARG A 481 15.80 13.78 -23.58
CA ARG A 481 15.19 12.49 -23.90
C ARG A 481 14.19 12.58 -25.05
N LEU A 482 13.38 13.63 -25.12
CA LEU A 482 12.48 13.85 -26.27
C LEU A 482 13.27 14.00 -27.56
N ILE A 483 14.36 14.78 -27.54
CA ILE A 483 15.24 14.99 -28.70
C ILE A 483 15.95 13.69 -29.11
N MET A 484 16.49 12.93 -28.17
CA MET A 484 17.32 11.76 -28.47
C MET A 484 16.51 10.49 -28.76
N GLU A 485 15.36 10.30 -28.08
CA GLU A 485 14.68 9.01 -28.04
C GLU A 485 13.36 8.99 -28.85
N THR A 486 12.94 10.11 -29.45
CA THR A 486 11.63 10.21 -30.15
C THR A 486 11.77 10.80 -31.56
N ARG A 487 10.64 11.03 -32.25
CA ARG A 487 10.61 11.72 -33.56
C ARG A 487 10.66 13.25 -33.43
N MET A 488 10.77 13.79 -32.22
CA MET A 488 10.74 15.22 -31.94
C MET A 488 12.03 15.98 -32.31
N THR A 489 13.11 15.29 -32.68
CA THR A 489 14.41 15.92 -32.98
C THR A 489 14.30 17.03 -34.01
N GLU A 490 13.73 16.75 -35.18
CA GLU A 490 13.63 17.71 -36.28
C GLU A 490 12.57 18.81 -36.03
N PRO A 491 11.35 18.50 -35.56
CA PRO A 491 10.37 19.52 -35.20
C PRO A 491 10.88 20.51 -34.13
N LEU A 492 11.51 20.01 -33.06
CA LEU A 492 12.07 20.87 -32.02
C LEU A 492 13.22 21.71 -32.55
N LEU A 493 14.15 21.12 -33.31
CA LEU A 493 15.31 21.86 -33.83
C LEU A 493 14.85 23.01 -34.72
N THR A 494 13.88 22.76 -35.60
CA THR A 494 13.29 23.77 -36.49
C THR A 494 12.67 24.91 -35.69
N ALA A 495 11.92 24.58 -34.64
CA ALA A 495 11.22 25.56 -33.82
C ALA A 495 12.13 26.43 -32.93
N VAL A 496 13.23 25.88 -32.42
CA VAL A 496 14.08 26.54 -31.42
C VAL A 496 15.42 27.03 -31.96
N ALA A 497 15.69 26.88 -33.26
CA ALA A 497 16.98 27.21 -33.89
C ALA A 497 17.49 28.61 -33.52
N GLU A 498 16.62 29.63 -33.53
CA GLU A 498 16.97 31.02 -33.21
C GLU A 498 17.29 31.24 -31.72
N GLN A 499 16.81 30.35 -30.85
CA GLN A 499 17.00 30.43 -29.41
C GLN A 499 18.22 29.64 -28.92
N LEU A 500 18.79 28.77 -29.75
CA LEU A 500 19.96 27.94 -29.39
C LEU A 500 21.14 28.74 -28.81
N PRO A 501 21.49 29.95 -29.29
CA PRO A 501 22.50 30.79 -28.65
C PRO A 501 22.22 31.04 -27.17
N ASN A 502 20.98 31.38 -26.83
CA ASN A 502 20.57 31.68 -25.46
C ASN A 502 20.50 30.40 -24.61
N TRP A 503 20.21 29.26 -25.20
CA TRP A 503 20.17 27.99 -24.49
C TRP A 503 21.58 27.55 -24.08
N ALA A 504 22.53 27.66 -25.02
CA ALA A 504 23.92 27.23 -24.86
C ALA A 504 24.74 28.08 -23.85
N THR A 505 24.26 29.24 -23.40
CA THR A 505 24.94 30.02 -22.35
C THR A 505 24.73 29.46 -20.94
N SER A 506 23.83 28.50 -20.78
CA SER A 506 23.59 27.80 -19.51
C SER A 506 24.12 26.37 -19.56
N ASN A 507 24.70 25.88 -18.46
CA ASN A 507 25.26 24.52 -18.42
C ASN A 507 24.22 23.44 -18.75
N ARG A 508 22.98 23.56 -18.27
CA ARG A 508 21.88 22.62 -18.57
C ARG A 508 21.42 22.75 -20.02
N GLY A 509 21.25 23.98 -20.51
CA GLY A 509 20.85 24.23 -21.89
C GLY A 509 21.88 23.73 -22.89
N SER A 510 23.19 23.83 -22.61
CA SER A 510 24.23 23.23 -23.44
C SER A 510 24.09 21.72 -23.59
N PHE A 511 23.68 21.00 -22.54
CA PHE A 511 23.36 19.56 -22.65
C PHE A 511 22.11 19.29 -23.51
N VAL A 512 21.16 20.22 -23.56
CA VAL A 512 19.99 20.14 -24.45
C VAL A 512 20.41 20.38 -25.90
N VAL A 513 21.23 21.40 -26.17
CA VAL A 513 21.75 21.67 -27.51
C VAL A 513 22.62 20.50 -28.01
N LEU A 514 23.49 19.96 -27.14
CA LEU A 514 24.30 18.77 -27.42
C LEU A 514 23.43 17.57 -27.81
N ALA A 515 22.26 17.40 -27.19
CA ALA A 515 21.36 16.29 -27.50
C ALA A 515 20.88 16.29 -28.97
N PHE A 516 20.76 17.45 -29.64
CA PHE A 516 20.45 17.49 -31.07
C PHE A 516 21.59 16.90 -31.91
N LEU A 517 22.84 17.12 -31.53
CA LEU A 517 24.03 16.60 -32.22
C LEU A 517 24.25 15.10 -31.95
N GLU A 518 23.67 14.57 -30.87
CA GLU A 518 23.78 13.17 -30.45
C GLU A 518 22.56 12.32 -30.83
N ALA A 519 21.47 12.94 -31.26
CA ALA A 519 20.24 12.23 -31.58
C ALA A 519 20.40 11.31 -32.81
N GLU A 520 20.07 10.03 -32.64
CA GLU A 520 20.18 9.02 -33.72
C GLU A 520 19.30 9.34 -34.93
N ARG A 521 18.18 10.04 -34.70
CA ARG A 521 17.21 10.44 -35.72
C ARG A 521 17.39 11.88 -36.20
N ALA A 522 18.54 12.49 -35.94
CA ALA A 522 18.79 13.86 -36.36
C ALA A 522 18.87 14.00 -37.89
N PRO A 523 18.45 15.15 -38.46
CA PRO A 523 18.70 15.48 -39.85
C PRO A 523 20.19 15.42 -40.19
N LYS A 524 20.55 15.03 -41.43
CA LYS A 524 21.95 14.89 -41.86
C LYS A 524 22.76 16.19 -41.71
N ASN A 525 22.10 17.33 -41.81
CA ASN A 525 22.68 18.68 -41.67
C ASN A 525 22.57 19.25 -40.25
N VAL A 526 22.19 18.45 -39.24
CA VAL A 526 21.98 18.95 -37.86
C VAL A 526 23.19 19.71 -37.34
N THR A 527 24.40 19.21 -37.59
CA THR A 527 25.64 19.84 -37.16
C THR A 527 25.81 21.22 -37.81
N ASP A 528 25.55 21.36 -39.10
CA ASP A 528 25.66 22.63 -39.81
C ASP A 528 24.61 23.64 -39.33
N VAL A 529 23.38 23.17 -39.09
CA VAL A 529 22.28 23.98 -38.56
C VAL A 529 22.62 24.50 -37.16
N VAL A 530 23.06 23.63 -36.25
CA VAL A 530 23.43 24.01 -34.89
C VAL A 530 24.67 24.90 -34.88
N LYS A 531 25.69 24.60 -35.69
CA LYS A 531 26.89 25.46 -35.83
C LYS A 531 26.50 26.87 -36.24
N LYS A 532 25.74 26.99 -37.33
CA LYS A 532 25.28 28.28 -37.86
C LYS A 532 24.44 29.03 -36.83
N ALA A 533 23.54 28.33 -36.13
CA ALA A 533 22.72 28.93 -35.09
C ALA A 533 23.56 29.50 -33.94
N LEU A 534 24.63 28.81 -33.52
CA LEU A 534 25.48 29.20 -32.39
C LEU A 534 26.58 30.22 -32.72
N GLU A 535 26.79 30.57 -34.00
CA GLU A 535 27.79 31.57 -34.43
C GLU A 535 27.75 32.87 -33.59
N PRO A 536 26.59 33.48 -33.28
CA PRO A 536 26.53 34.73 -32.52
C PRO A 536 27.04 34.60 -31.07
N ALA A 537 26.91 33.42 -30.45
CA ALA A 537 27.30 33.18 -29.06
C ALA A 537 28.70 32.53 -28.92
N MET A 538 29.35 32.14 -30.01
CA MET A 538 30.56 31.30 -29.99
C MET A 538 31.70 31.85 -29.13
N ARG A 539 31.90 33.17 -29.08
CA ARG A 539 32.92 33.82 -28.23
C ARG A 539 32.62 33.66 -26.74
N GLU A 540 31.35 33.75 -26.36
CA GLU A 540 30.90 33.58 -24.98
C GLU A 540 30.97 32.12 -24.56
N LEU A 541 30.51 31.19 -25.41
CA LEU A 541 30.58 29.76 -25.17
C LEU A 541 32.01 29.28 -24.87
N LYS A 542 33.00 29.77 -25.62
CA LYS A 542 34.43 29.48 -25.37
C LYS A 542 34.90 29.92 -24.00
N LYS A 543 34.36 31.00 -23.43
CA LYS A 543 34.68 31.43 -22.05
C LYS A 543 33.98 30.58 -21.01
N LEU A 544 32.75 30.16 -21.30
CA LEU A 544 31.95 29.35 -20.38
C LEU A 544 32.44 27.90 -20.30
N ALA A 545 33.11 27.40 -21.34
CA ALA A 545 33.65 26.04 -21.40
C ALA A 545 34.52 25.66 -20.19
N ASP A 546 35.32 26.60 -19.66
CA ASP A 546 36.19 26.34 -18.50
C ASP A 546 35.41 26.12 -17.19
N THR A 547 34.13 26.51 -17.14
CA THR A 547 33.29 26.50 -15.92
C THR A 547 32.02 25.67 -16.05
N GLN A 548 31.58 25.37 -17.27
CA GLN A 548 30.35 24.65 -17.57
C GLN A 548 30.65 23.39 -18.39
N LYS A 549 30.55 22.22 -17.76
CA LYS A 549 30.84 20.93 -18.41
C LYS A 549 29.96 20.66 -19.64
N GLY A 550 28.70 21.08 -19.63
CA GLY A 550 27.80 20.94 -20.78
C GLY A 550 28.28 21.75 -21.98
N THR A 551 28.82 22.95 -21.74
CA THR A 551 29.32 23.85 -22.78
C THR A 551 30.66 23.36 -23.33
N GLU A 552 31.54 22.84 -22.47
CA GLU A 552 32.77 22.15 -22.88
C GLU A 552 32.47 21.01 -23.87
N LEU A 553 31.58 20.08 -23.49
CA LEU A 553 31.20 18.93 -24.32
C LEU A 553 30.50 19.35 -25.63
N LEU A 554 29.69 20.40 -25.59
CA LEU A 554 29.05 20.96 -26.78
C LEU A 554 30.09 21.46 -27.78
N LEU A 555 31.09 22.21 -27.33
CA LEU A 555 32.16 22.72 -28.20
C LEU A 555 33.03 21.59 -28.76
N GLU A 556 33.38 20.59 -27.93
CA GLU A 556 34.11 19.39 -28.38
C GLU A 556 33.36 18.67 -29.52
N LYS A 557 32.03 18.56 -29.41
CA LYS A 557 31.20 17.91 -30.42
C LYS A 557 31.11 18.70 -31.72
N LEU A 558 31.16 20.03 -31.64
CA LEU A 558 31.10 20.92 -32.80
C LEU A 558 32.44 20.97 -33.55
N GLY A 559 33.58 20.75 -32.89
CA GLY A 559 34.90 20.78 -33.52
C GLY A 559 35.48 22.19 -33.60
#